data_AF-A0A9D8PM42-F1
#
_entry.id   AF-A0A9D8PM42-F1
#
_cell.length_a   1.000
_cell.length_b   1.000
_cell.length_c   1.000
_cell.angle_alpha   90.00
_cell.angle_beta   90.00
_cell.angle_gamma   90.00
#
_symmetry.space_group_name_H-M   'P 1'
#
loop_
_entity.id
_entity.type
_entity.pdbx_description
1 polymer ?
#
loop_
_entity_poly.entity_id
_entity_poly.type
_entity_poly.pdbx_seq_one_letter_code
_entity_poly.pdbx_strand_id
1 'polypeptide(L)'
;MQIETFTCKNCGANVDIPRKSGTATCAYCGSVHKVSFHDGLVTADLISIVDRLDENISLLKGKLKGRGAAGGLKERLVSINEGKKKWHQYVSLVNAGESKDSPDMESLYKEAQEKLLFGYGAGCGELVNNYYNPKILYDDPETGYSCLFILLGTILFLISFGIIAVVYGEDLKLGITLIAVGSALILGGIPFILISIRTEKQEIARKKEAKAKLLEMENKIRQHLSKSKRR
;
A
#
# COMPACT_ATOMS: atom_id res chain seq x y z
N MET A 1 -2.58 -39.24 -7.59
CA MET A 1 -2.95 -38.53 -6.36
C MET A 1 -1.83 -37.55 -6.08
N GLN A 2 -2.07 -36.24 -6.11
CA GLN A 2 -1.03 -35.24 -5.84
C GLN A 2 -0.94 -35.00 -4.33
N ILE A 3 0.27 -35.07 -3.80
CA ILE A 3 0.60 -34.85 -2.39
C ILE A 3 1.39 -33.55 -2.33
N GLU A 4 1.00 -32.65 -1.43
CA GLU A 4 1.79 -31.46 -1.11
C GLU A 4 2.39 -31.59 0.28
N THR A 5 3.65 -31.19 0.42
CA THR A 5 4.38 -31.25 1.67
C THR A 5 4.54 -29.83 2.21
N PHE A 6 4.21 -29.61 3.48
CA PHE A 6 4.47 -28.33 4.17
C PHE A 6 5.16 -28.57 5.51
N THR A 7 5.84 -27.55 6.01
CA THR A 7 6.53 -27.59 7.31
C THR A 7 5.58 -27.15 8.43
N CYS A 8 5.38 -28.00 9.44
CA CYS A 8 4.57 -27.68 10.61
C CYS A 8 5.21 -26.53 11.40
N LYS A 9 4.47 -25.44 11.62
CA LYS A 9 4.95 -24.28 12.39
C LYS A 9 5.25 -24.57 13.86
N ASN A 10 4.69 -25.65 14.42
CA ASN A 10 4.82 -25.95 15.84
C ASN A 10 6.04 -26.84 16.16
N CYS A 11 6.32 -27.85 15.31
CA CYS A 11 7.40 -28.81 15.56
C CYS A 11 8.48 -28.85 14.47
N GLY A 12 8.30 -28.12 13.36
CA GLY A 12 9.24 -28.10 12.23
C GLY A 12 9.22 -29.37 11.37
N ALA A 13 8.37 -30.35 11.67
CA ALA A 13 8.27 -31.56 10.87
C ALA A 13 7.56 -31.31 9.53
N ASN A 14 7.97 -32.04 8.50
CA ASN A 14 7.28 -32.05 7.21
C ASN A 14 6.02 -32.90 7.30
N VAL A 15 4.91 -32.37 6.78
CA VAL A 15 3.60 -33.01 6.81
C VAL A 15 3.08 -33.08 5.37
N ASP A 16 2.74 -34.30 4.95
CA ASP A 16 2.18 -34.58 3.64
C ASP A 16 0.65 -34.51 3.70
N ILE A 17 0.06 -33.72 2.81
CA ILE A 17 -1.41 -33.57 2.72
C ILE A 17 -1.89 -33.93 1.31
N PRO A 18 -2.93 -34.76 1.18
CA PRO A 18 -3.63 -34.90 -0.09
C PRO A 18 -4.37 -33.60 -0.42
N ARG A 19 -4.21 -33.07 -1.65
CA ARG A 19 -4.76 -31.79 -2.17
C ARG A 19 -6.27 -31.52 -1.99
N LYS A 20 -7.03 -32.41 -1.33
CA LYS A 20 -8.49 -32.30 -1.11
C LYS A 20 -8.91 -32.22 0.36
N SER A 21 -8.00 -32.39 1.33
CA SER A 21 -8.36 -32.28 2.74
C SER A 21 -8.12 -30.86 3.24
N GLY A 22 -9.20 -30.10 3.49
CA GLY A 22 -9.12 -28.71 4.00
C GLY A 22 -8.49 -28.57 5.40
N THR A 23 -8.29 -29.69 6.10
CA THR A 23 -7.59 -29.76 7.38
C THR A 23 -6.59 -30.91 7.36
N ALA A 24 -5.47 -30.71 8.05
CA ALA A 24 -4.45 -31.73 8.27
C ALA A 24 -3.95 -31.68 9.71
N THR A 25 -3.80 -32.84 10.32
CA THR A 25 -3.24 -32.97 11.67
C THR A 25 -1.78 -33.39 11.55
N CYS A 26 -0.88 -32.65 12.19
CA CYS A 26 0.53 -33.03 12.22
C CYS A 26 0.70 -34.35 12.96
N ALA A 27 1.25 -35.37 12.29
CA ALA A 27 1.48 -36.69 12.89
C ALA A 27 2.48 -36.65 14.07
N TYR A 28 3.31 -35.61 14.15
CA TYR A 28 4.36 -35.50 15.16
C TYR A 28 3.89 -34.80 16.45
N CYS A 29 3.15 -33.70 16.33
CA CYS A 29 2.74 -32.89 17.51
C CYS A 29 1.23 -32.74 17.69
N GLY A 30 0.42 -33.34 16.80
CA GLY A 30 -1.05 -33.32 16.89
C GLY A 30 -1.70 -31.98 16.58
N SER A 31 -0.94 -30.95 16.17
CA SER A 31 -1.52 -29.65 15.83
C SER A 31 -2.35 -29.75 14.54
N VAL A 32 -3.56 -29.19 14.58
CA VAL A 32 -4.47 -29.13 13.44
C VAL A 32 -4.14 -27.87 12.62
N HIS A 33 -3.87 -28.06 11.33
CA HIS A 33 -3.62 -27.00 10.36
C HIS A 33 -4.78 -26.94 9.38
N LYS A 34 -5.32 -25.74 9.15
CA LYS A 34 -6.23 -25.49 8.03
C LYS A 34 -5.38 -25.20 6.81
N VAL A 35 -5.57 -25.99 5.76
CA VAL A 35 -4.82 -25.86 4.50
C VAL A 35 -5.83 -25.60 3.39
N SER A 36 -5.84 -24.37 2.89
CA SER A 36 -6.66 -23.96 1.77
C SER A 36 -5.85 -24.11 0.49
N PHE A 37 -6.09 -25.20 -0.23
CA PHE A 37 -5.56 -25.40 -1.59
C PHE A 37 -6.32 -24.45 -2.52
N HIS A 38 -5.65 -23.41 -2.98
CA HIS A 38 -6.23 -22.50 -3.97
C HIS A 38 -5.71 -22.89 -5.35
N ASP A 39 -6.43 -23.79 -6.01
CA ASP A 39 -6.39 -23.84 -7.47
C ASP A 39 -7.09 -22.56 -7.97
N GLY A 40 -6.32 -21.51 -8.23
CA GLY A 40 -6.82 -20.24 -8.78
C GLY A 40 -7.30 -19.23 -7.73
N LEU A 41 -6.35 -18.38 -7.31
CA LEU A 41 -6.48 -17.07 -6.65
C LEU A 41 -7.89 -16.65 -6.20
N VAL A 42 -8.13 -16.73 -4.88
CA VAL A 42 -8.38 -15.59 -3.98
C VAL A 42 -7.96 -16.10 -2.60
N THR A 43 -6.65 -16.04 -2.33
CA THR A 43 -6.05 -16.60 -1.11
C THR A 43 -6.11 -15.59 0.03
N ALA A 44 -5.96 -16.08 1.26
CA ALA A 44 -5.92 -15.35 2.53
C ALA A 44 -5.16 -13.99 2.53
N ASP A 45 -4.26 -13.76 1.57
CA ASP A 45 -3.63 -12.46 1.34
C ASP A 45 -4.65 -11.35 1.04
N LEU A 46 -5.68 -11.59 0.22
CA LEU A 46 -6.69 -10.56 -0.06
C LEU A 46 -7.56 -10.25 1.16
N ILE A 47 -7.86 -11.27 1.98
CA ILE A 47 -8.57 -11.08 3.25
C ILE A 47 -7.69 -10.24 4.19
N SER A 48 -6.39 -10.54 4.28
CA SER A 48 -5.45 -9.76 5.08
C SER A 48 -5.30 -8.30 4.61
N ILE A 49 -5.41 -8.07 3.29
CA ILE A 49 -5.42 -6.72 2.71
C ILE A 49 -6.69 -5.99 3.13
N VAL A 50 -7.86 -6.63 3.03
CA VAL A 50 -9.15 -6.06 3.46
C VAL A 50 -9.19 -5.79 4.97
N ASP A 51 -8.56 -6.63 5.79
CA ASP A 51 -8.45 -6.41 7.23
C ASP A 51 -7.52 -5.23 7.54
N ARG A 52 -6.38 -5.10 6.84
CA ARG A 52 -5.51 -3.91 6.92
C ARG A 52 -6.21 -2.64 6.44
N LEU A 53 -7.18 -2.76 5.53
CA LEU A 53 -8.01 -1.63 5.12
C LEU A 53 -8.86 -1.09 6.28
N ASP A 54 -9.39 -1.94 7.16
CA ASP A 54 -10.20 -1.49 8.30
C ASP A 54 -9.42 -0.65 9.31
N GLU A 55 -8.16 -1.03 9.54
CA GLU A 55 -7.25 -0.28 10.41
C GLU A 55 -7.01 1.13 9.85
N ASN A 56 -6.75 1.23 8.54
CA ASN A 56 -6.58 2.51 7.85
C ASN A 56 -7.86 3.36 7.85
N ILE A 57 -9.03 2.77 7.65
CA ILE A 57 -10.32 3.47 7.71
C ILE A 57 -10.57 4.01 9.13
N SER A 58 -10.21 3.25 10.16
CA SER A 58 -10.34 3.66 11.56
C SER A 58 -9.45 4.85 11.89
N LEU A 59 -8.21 4.85 11.38
CA LEU A 59 -7.30 6.00 11.47
C LEU A 59 -7.85 7.24 10.75
N LEU A 60 -8.43 7.07 9.56
CA LEU A 60 -9.07 8.16 8.81
C LEU A 60 -10.28 8.75 9.56
N LYS A 61 -11.14 7.89 10.13
CA LYS A 61 -12.27 8.31 10.97
C LYS A 61 -11.81 9.10 12.20
N GLY A 62 -10.69 8.70 12.82
CA GLY A 62 -10.08 9.43 13.93
C GLY A 62 -9.63 10.84 13.53
N LYS A 63 -8.94 10.97 12.38
CA LYS A 63 -8.48 12.26 11.85
C LYS A 63 -9.63 13.19 11.42
N LEU A 64 -10.76 12.62 11.01
CA LEU A 64 -11.96 13.35 10.61
C LEU A 64 -12.70 14.04 11.76
N LYS A 65 -12.66 13.49 12.98
CA LYS A 65 -13.37 14.07 14.12
C LYS A 65 -12.79 15.44 14.55
N GLY A 66 -11.56 15.77 14.16
CA GLY A 66 -10.87 17.00 14.58
C GLY A 66 -10.86 18.14 13.57
N ARG A 67 -11.31 17.93 12.33
CA ARG A 67 -11.31 18.95 11.28
C ARG A 67 -12.67 18.92 10.60
N GLY A 68 -13.32 20.07 10.44
CA GLY A 68 -14.56 20.22 9.69
C GLY A 68 -14.35 19.84 8.22
N ALA A 69 -14.29 18.54 7.96
CA ALA A 69 -13.85 18.00 6.69
C ALA A 69 -14.93 18.23 5.63
N ALA A 70 -14.47 18.79 4.52
CA ALA A 70 -15.24 19.02 3.31
C ALA A 70 -16.03 17.79 2.88
N GLY A 71 -17.26 18.01 2.38
CA GLY A 71 -18.26 16.98 2.08
C GLY A 71 -17.75 15.78 1.26
N GLY A 72 -16.73 15.98 0.40
CA GLY A 72 -16.16 14.92 -0.42
C GLY A 72 -15.54 13.76 0.36
N LEU A 73 -15.02 13.96 1.58
CA LEU A 73 -14.44 12.85 2.35
C LEU A 73 -15.51 11.91 2.92
N LYS A 74 -16.71 12.42 3.20
CA LYS A 74 -17.83 11.63 3.73
C LYS A 74 -18.38 10.70 2.65
N GLU A 75 -18.59 11.21 1.44
CA GLU A 75 -19.04 10.43 0.27
C GLU A 75 -18.03 9.34 -0.10
N ARG A 76 -16.74 9.62 0.01
CA ARG A 76 -15.69 8.60 -0.20
C ARG A 76 -15.74 7.49 0.82
N LEU A 77 -15.88 7.84 2.10
CA LEU A 77 -15.95 6.83 3.16
C LEU A 77 -17.17 5.92 2.99
N VAL A 78 -18.27 6.48 2.48
CA VAL A 78 -19.47 5.71 2.11
C VAL A 78 -19.16 4.75 0.96
N SER A 79 -18.53 5.23 -0.12
CA SER A 79 -18.13 4.38 -1.27
C SER A 79 -17.20 3.23 -0.85
N ILE A 80 -16.22 3.48 0.00
CA ILE A 80 -15.29 2.45 0.49
C ILE A 80 -16.04 1.39 1.30
N ASN A 81 -16.93 1.80 2.21
CA ASN A 81 -17.72 0.85 3.00
C ASN A 81 -18.67 0.02 2.13
N GLU A 82 -19.29 0.61 1.10
CA GLU A 82 -20.13 -0.11 0.15
C GLU A 82 -19.33 -1.14 -0.65
N GLY A 83 -18.16 -0.75 -1.16
CA GLY A 83 -17.26 -1.66 -1.88
C GLY A 83 -16.82 -2.82 -1.00
N LYS A 84 -16.50 -2.55 0.27
CA LYS A 84 -16.15 -3.59 1.25
C LYS A 84 -17.29 -4.58 1.51
N LYS A 85 -18.52 -4.07 1.65
CA LYS A 85 -19.70 -4.93 1.86
C LYS A 85 -19.90 -5.88 0.68
N LYS A 86 -19.76 -5.39 -0.56
CA LYS A 86 -19.86 -6.20 -1.77
C LYS A 86 -18.73 -7.21 -1.89
N TRP A 87 -17.51 -6.81 -1.52
CA TRP A 87 -16.38 -7.72 -1.46
C TRP A 87 -16.62 -8.89 -0.50
N HIS A 88 -17.11 -8.62 0.71
CA HIS A 88 -17.46 -9.68 1.66
C HIS A 88 -18.57 -10.60 1.13
N GLN A 89 -19.57 -10.03 0.46
CA GLN A 89 -20.62 -10.82 -0.18
C GLN A 89 -20.04 -11.76 -1.26
N TYR A 90 -19.20 -11.24 -2.17
CA TYR A 90 -18.50 -12.05 -3.17
C TYR A 90 -17.70 -13.19 -2.51
N VAL A 91 -16.86 -12.89 -1.51
CA VAL A 91 -16.06 -13.91 -0.81
C VAL A 91 -16.94 -14.95 -0.13
N SER A 92 -18.08 -14.56 0.45
CA SER A 92 -19.01 -15.50 1.07
C SER A 92 -19.63 -16.48 0.07
N LEU A 93 -19.94 -16.02 -1.14
CA LEU A 93 -20.51 -16.85 -2.21
C LEU A 93 -19.45 -17.80 -2.79
N VAL A 94 -18.22 -17.32 -3.01
CA VAL A 94 -17.10 -18.19 -3.41
C VAL A 94 -16.88 -19.30 -2.37
N ASN A 95 -16.90 -18.95 -1.08
CA ASN A 95 -16.73 -19.93 -0.01
C ASN A 95 -17.91 -20.91 0.12
N ALA A 96 -19.10 -20.52 -0.34
CA ALA A 96 -20.26 -21.40 -0.44
C ALA A 96 -20.19 -22.35 -1.65
N GLY A 97 -19.16 -22.23 -2.49
CA GLY A 97 -18.94 -23.07 -3.67
C GLY A 97 -19.62 -22.55 -4.94
N GLU A 98 -20.07 -21.29 -4.97
CA GLU A 98 -20.57 -20.70 -6.21
C GLU A 98 -19.44 -20.56 -7.24
N SER A 99 -19.78 -20.81 -8.51
CA SER A 99 -18.84 -20.66 -9.61
C SER A 99 -18.47 -19.19 -9.79
N LYS A 100 -17.16 -18.92 -9.86
CA LYS A 100 -16.63 -17.58 -10.15
C LYS A 100 -17.05 -17.07 -11.53
N ASP A 101 -17.35 -17.98 -12.45
CA ASP A 101 -17.74 -17.68 -13.82
C ASP A 101 -19.24 -17.37 -13.95
N SER A 102 -19.98 -17.33 -12.84
CA SER A 102 -21.37 -16.86 -12.85
C SER A 102 -21.41 -15.37 -13.22
N PRO A 103 -22.29 -14.95 -14.14
CA PRO A 103 -22.49 -13.54 -14.48
C PRO A 103 -22.78 -12.66 -13.24
N ASP A 104 -23.48 -13.23 -12.25
CA ASP A 104 -23.81 -12.53 -11.00
C ASP A 104 -22.55 -12.29 -10.14
N MET A 105 -21.62 -13.25 -10.14
CA MET A 105 -20.35 -13.15 -9.41
C MET A 105 -19.39 -12.14 -10.05
N GLU A 106 -19.34 -12.11 -11.39
CA GLU A 106 -18.54 -11.13 -12.12
C GLU A 106 -19.06 -9.69 -11.89
N SER A 107 -20.39 -9.52 -11.89
CA SER A 107 -21.02 -8.24 -11.60
C SER A 107 -20.71 -7.75 -10.17
N LEU A 108 -20.87 -8.63 -9.17
CA LEU A 108 -20.54 -8.32 -7.77
C LEU A 108 -19.06 -7.95 -7.58
N TYR A 109 -18.17 -8.67 -8.25
CA TYR A 109 -16.74 -8.40 -8.21
C TYR A 109 -16.39 -7.04 -8.81
N LYS A 110 -16.89 -6.75 -10.03
CA LYS A 110 -16.68 -5.46 -10.70
C LYS A 110 -17.22 -4.30 -9.87
N GLU A 111 -18.41 -4.43 -9.32
CA GLU A 111 -19.04 -3.39 -8.52
C GLU A 111 -18.29 -3.14 -7.20
N ALA A 112 -17.77 -4.19 -6.55
CA ALA A 112 -16.89 -4.06 -5.39
C ALA A 112 -15.60 -3.32 -5.77
N GLN A 113 -14.99 -3.69 -6.90
CA GLN A 113 -13.74 -3.11 -7.38
C GLN A 113 -13.90 -1.62 -7.73
N GLU A 114 -14.97 -1.24 -8.44
CA GLU A 114 -15.26 0.15 -8.80
C GLU A 114 -15.47 1.03 -7.56
N LYS A 115 -16.24 0.55 -6.58
CA LYS A 115 -16.52 1.30 -5.34
C LYS A 115 -15.28 1.50 -4.48
N LEU A 116 -14.39 0.50 -4.43
CA LEU A 116 -13.10 0.59 -3.78
C LEU A 116 -12.17 1.56 -4.54
N LEU A 117 -12.03 1.38 -5.85
CA LEU A 117 -11.20 2.25 -6.70
C LEU A 117 -11.67 3.71 -6.67
N PHE A 118 -12.97 3.99 -6.69
CA PHE A 118 -13.48 5.36 -6.57
C PHE A 118 -13.11 6.00 -5.23
N GLY A 119 -13.21 5.21 -4.15
CA GLY A 119 -12.80 5.64 -2.81
C GLY A 119 -11.31 5.96 -2.70
N TYR A 120 -10.45 5.18 -3.37
CA TYR A 120 -8.99 5.31 -3.30
C TYR A 120 -8.39 6.25 -4.35
N GLY A 121 -8.84 6.16 -5.60
CA GLY A 121 -8.28 6.85 -6.77
C GLY A 121 -8.53 8.35 -6.74
N ALA A 122 -9.70 8.79 -6.28
CA ALA A 122 -9.97 10.21 -6.09
C ALA A 122 -9.13 10.80 -4.94
N GLY A 123 -8.69 9.94 -4.01
CA GLY A 123 -7.79 10.28 -2.91
C GLY A 123 -6.41 10.70 -3.39
N CYS A 124 -5.83 10.14 -4.44
CA CYS A 124 -4.47 10.50 -4.84
C CYS A 124 -4.38 11.95 -5.34
N GLY A 125 -5.34 12.45 -6.13
CA GLY A 125 -5.31 13.85 -6.58
C GLY A 125 -5.50 14.87 -5.46
N GLU A 126 -6.33 14.55 -4.46
CA GLU A 126 -6.70 15.48 -3.38
C GLU A 126 -5.87 15.29 -2.10
N LEU A 127 -5.33 14.09 -1.85
CA LEU A 127 -4.23 13.85 -0.92
C LEU A 127 -2.97 14.49 -1.46
N VAL A 128 -2.65 14.39 -2.76
CA VAL A 128 -1.54 15.15 -3.33
C VAL A 128 -1.77 16.66 -3.11
N ASN A 129 -2.94 17.20 -3.44
CA ASN A 129 -3.22 18.63 -3.20
C ASN A 129 -3.27 19.07 -1.72
N ASN A 130 -3.73 18.22 -0.79
CA ASN A 130 -3.76 18.55 0.66
C ASN A 130 -2.47 18.15 1.42
N TYR A 131 -1.68 17.20 0.93
CA TYR A 131 -0.32 16.89 1.42
C TYR A 131 0.76 17.77 0.78
N TYR A 132 0.41 18.58 -0.23
CA TYR A 132 1.20 19.76 -0.63
C TYR A 132 1.10 20.92 0.39
N ASN A 133 0.84 20.63 1.67
CA ASN A 133 1.47 21.41 2.72
C ASN A 133 2.88 20.84 2.93
N PRO A 134 3.93 21.45 2.34
CA PRO A 134 5.30 20.91 2.33
C PRO A 134 5.74 20.36 3.69
N LYS A 135 5.32 21.01 4.78
CA LYS A 135 5.70 20.66 6.15
C LYS A 135 5.45 19.21 6.57
N ILE A 136 4.39 18.55 6.09
CA ILE A 136 4.02 17.20 6.56
C ILE A 136 4.84 16.11 5.86
N LEU A 137 5.31 16.36 4.63
CA LEU A 137 6.20 15.44 3.92
C LEU A 137 7.65 15.49 4.45
N TYR A 138 8.04 16.58 5.13
CA TYR A 138 9.42 16.83 5.58
C TYR A 138 9.77 16.24 6.95
N ASP A 139 8.80 15.86 7.76
CA ASP A 139 9.05 15.40 9.14
C ASP A 139 9.18 13.88 9.27
N ASP A 140 8.81 13.09 8.25
CA ASP A 140 8.92 11.63 8.27
C ASP A 140 9.39 11.04 6.92
N PRO A 141 10.69 10.71 6.77
CA PRO A 141 11.24 10.21 5.53
C PRO A 141 10.66 8.85 5.11
N GLU A 142 10.16 8.02 6.03
CA GLU A 142 9.59 6.70 5.71
C GLU A 142 8.29 6.81 4.91
N THR A 143 7.49 7.84 5.19
CA THR A 143 6.25 8.12 4.48
C THR A 143 6.51 8.60 3.04
N GLY A 144 7.59 9.34 2.80
CA GLY A 144 8.00 9.80 1.47
C GLY A 144 8.40 8.66 0.53
N TYR A 145 9.19 7.69 1.03
CA TYR A 145 9.56 6.51 0.24
C TYR A 145 8.36 5.64 -0.11
N SER A 146 7.40 5.51 0.80
CA SER A 146 6.18 4.73 0.58
C SER A 146 5.37 5.26 -0.61
N CYS A 147 5.20 6.58 -0.71
CA CYS A 147 4.53 7.20 -1.86
C CYS A 147 5.32 6.99 -3.17
N LEU A 148 6.64 7.09 -3.13
CA LEU A 148 7.50 6.84 -4.29
C LEU A 148 7.36 5.40 -4.80
N PHE A 149 7.35 4.41 -3.91
CA PHE A 149 7.19 3.00 -4.27
C PHE A 149 5.81 2.69 -4.85
N ILE A 150 4.74 3.29 -4.31
CA ILE A 150 3.39 3.14 -4.85
C ILE A 150 3.30 3.73 -6.27
N LEU A 151 3.93 4.88 -6.50
CA LEU A 151 3.92 5.58 -7.78
C LEU A 151 4.76 4.84 -8.83
N LEU A 152 5.93 4.32 -8.44
CA LEU A 152 6.74 3.43 -9.28
C LEU A 152 6.01 2.13 -9.62
N GLY A 153 5.36 1.50 -8.63
CA GLY A 153 4.61 0.28 -8.81
C GLY A 153 3.44 0.43 -9.78
N THR A 154 2.68 1.53 -9.67
CA THR A 154 1.58 1.84 -10.61
C THR A 154 2.08 2.11 -12.03
N ILE A 155 3.19 2.82 -12.19
CA ILE A 155 3.81 3.04 -13.51
C ILE A 155 4.26 1.71 -14.14
N LEU A 156 4.98 0.87 -13.40
CA LEU A 156 5.45 -0.43 -13.89
C LEU A 156 4.29 -1.36 -14.23
N PHE A 157 3.22 -1.32 -13.44
CA PHE A 157 2.00 -2.05 -13.72
C PHE A 157 1.35 -1.61 -15.04
N LEU A 158 1.21 -0.31 -15.28
CA LEU A 158 0.65 0.22 -16.53
C LEU A 158 1.49 -0.14 -17.77
N ILE A 159 2.82 -0.10 -17.65
CA ILE A 159 3.71 -0.51 -18.74
C ILE A 159 3.56 -2.00 -19.03
N SER A 160 3.54 -2.83 -17.98
CA SER A 160 3.38 -4.29 -18.12
C SER A 160 2.04 -4.65 -18.75
N PHE A 161 0.96 -3.99 -18.32
CA PHE A 161 -0.38 -4.19 -18.87
C PHE A 161 -0.48 -3.74 -20.33
N GLY A 162 0.17 -2.60 -20.68
CA GLY A 162 0.27 -2.14 -22.06
C GLY A 162 1.02 -3.13 -22.96
N ILE A 163 2.12 -3.71 -22.49
CA ILE A 163 2.88 -4.74 -23.23
C ILE A 163 2.02 -5.99 -23.44
N ILE A 164 1.31 -6.46 -22.41
CA ILE A 164 0.42 -7.61 -22.51
C ILE A 164 -0.68 -7.34 -23.55
N ALA A 165 -1.35 -6.19 -23.50
CA ALA A 165 -2.37 -5.83 -24.49
C ALA A 165 -1.84 -5.86 -25.94
N VAL A 166 -0.61 -5.36 -26.17
CA VAL A 166 0.04 -5.41 -27.49
C VAL A 166 0.35 -6.85 -27.92
N VAL A 167 0.89 -7.68 -27.01
CA VAL A 167 1.33 -9.05 -27.31
C VAL A 167 0.15 -9.97 -27.61
N TYR A 168 -0.97 -9.80 -26.88
CA TYR A 168 -2.13 -10.68 -27.00
C TYR A 168 -3.18 -10.17 -28.01
N GLY A 169 -2.89 -9.08 -28.73
CA GLY A 169 -3.70 -8.62 -29.86
C GLY A 169 -5.01 -7.93 -29.50
N GLU A 170 -5.24 -7.64 -28.21
CA GLU A 170 -6.36 -6.83 -27.77
C GLU A 170 -6.02 -5.35 -27.99
N ASP A 171 -6.61 -4.76 -29.04
CA ASP A 171 -6.55 -3.34 -29.39
C ASP A 171 -5.16 -2.69 -29.26
N LEU A 172 -4.33 -2.85 -30.31
CA LEU A 172 -3.00 -2.26 -30.44
C LEU A 172 -2.95 -0.75 -30.08
N LYS A 173 -4.03 -0.01 -30.36
CA LYS A 173 -4.15 1.42 -30.00
C LYS A 173 -4.19 1.65 -28.49
N LEU A 174 -4.88 0.80 -27.74
CA LEU A 174 -4.97 0.90 -26.29
C LEU A 174 -3.61 0.58 -25.65
N GLY A 175 -2.94 -0.48 -26.13
CA GLY A 175 -1.61 -0.86 -25.67
C GLY A 175 -0.56 0.24 -25.88
N ILE A 176 -0.49 0.84 -27.08
CA ILE A 176 0.43 1.94 -27.37
C ILE A 176 0.13 3.17 -26.51
N THR A 177 -1.16 3.48 -26.28
CA THR A 177 -1.57 4.63 -25.46
C THR A 177 -1.14 4.45 -24.00
N LEU A 178 -1.32 3.24 -23.44
CA LEU A 178 -0.89 2.93 -22.07
C LEU A 178 0.63 3.03 -21.90
N ILE A 179 1.40 2.54 -22.88
CA ILE A 179 2.87 2.63 -22.88
C ILE A 179 3.31 4.10 -22.96
N ALA A 180 2.68 4.90 -23.82
CA ALA A 180 2.99 6.33 -23.97
C ALA A 180 2.71 7.12 -22.68
N VAL A 181 1.56 6.88 -22.03
CA VAL A 181 1.19 7.52 -20.76
C VAL A 181 2.14 7.11 -19.64
N GLY A 182 2.47 5.81 -19.52
CA GLY A 182 3.44 5.32 -18.55
C GLY A 182 4.82 5.97 -18.74
N SER A 183 5.27 6.09 -19.98
CA SER A 183 6.57 6.70 -20.33
C SER A 183 6.61 8.20 -20.04
N ALA A 184 5.52 8.92 -20.32
CA ALA A 184 5.41 10.36 -20.03
C ALA A 184 5.44 10.64 -18.52
N LEU A 185 4.81 9.78 -17.71
CA LEU A 185 4.85 9.88 -16.24
C LEU A 185 6.26 9.63 -15.69
N ILE A 186 7.02 8.69 -16.28
CA ILE A 186 8.43 8.46 -15.93
C ILE A 186 9.26 9.70 -16.26
N LEU A 187 9.16 10.19 -17.50
CA LEU A 187 10.00 11.29 -17.99
C LEU A 187 9.67 12.62 -17.30
N GLY A 188 8.41 12.86 -16.95
CA GLY A 188 7.99 14.07 -16.21
C GLY A 188 8.18 13.98 -14.70
N GLY A 189 7.97 12.79 -14.11
CA GLY A 189 8.01 12.59 -12.66
C GLY A 189 9.43 12.48 -12.10
N ILE A 190 10.35 11.80 -12.80
CA ILE A 190 11.72 11.59 -12.31
C ILE A 190 12.48 12.90 -12.08
N PRO A 191 12.47 13.89 -13.00
CA PRO A 191 13.14 15.16 -12.78
C PRO A 191 12.62 15.90 -11.55
N PHE A 192 11.30 15.85 -11.31
CA PHE A 192 10.68 16.50 -10.15
C PHE A 192 11.12 15.83 -8.83
N ILE A 193 11.15 14.49 -8.80
CA ILE A 193 11.64 13.73 -7.64
C ILE A 193 13.12 14.06 -7.36
N LEU A 194 13.96 14.12 -8.41
CA LEU A 194 15.38 14.44 -8.26
C LEU A 194 15.60 15.87 -7.74
N ILE A 195 14.78 16.84 -8.17
CA ILE A 195 14.82 18.21 -7.64
C ILE A 195 14.47 18.23 -6.15
N SER A 196 13.41 17.52 -5.74
CA SER A 196 12.99 17.43 -4.35
C SER A 196 14.06 16.78 -3.44
N ILE A 197 14.70 15.71 -3.90
CA ILE A 197 15.80 15.07 -3.16
C ILE A 197 16.99 16.03 -3.01
N ARG A 198 17.27 16.85 -4.04
CA ARG A 198 18.37 17.84 -3.99
C ARG A 198 18.08 18.93 -2.96
N THR A 199 16.85 19.42 -2.87
CA THR A 199 16.47 20.44 -1.88
C THR A 199 16.56 19.92 -0.45
N GLU A 200 16.17 18.66 -0.22
CA GLU A 200 16.24 18.02 1.09
C GLU A 200 17.69 17.88 1.58
N LYS A 201 18.60 17.44 0.70
CA LYS A 201 20.04 17.37 1.03
C LYS A 201 20.61 18.73 1.41
N GLN A 202 20.18 19.81 0.77
CA GLN A 202 20.61 21.16 1.10
C GLN A 202 20.08 21.62 2.47
N GLU A 203 18.83 21.31 2.80
CA GLU A 203 18.25 21.67 4.09
C GLU A 203 18.93 20.92 5.25
N ILE A 204 19.20 19.62 5.07
CA ILE A 204 19.94 18.82 6.05
C ILE A 204 21.35 19.38 6.26
N ALA A 205 22.04 19.78 5.18
CA ALA A 205 23.36 20.40 5.27
C ALA A 205 23.31 21.72 6.05
N ARG A 206 22.33 22.59 5.79
CA ARG A 206 22.14 23.85 6.53
C ARG A 206 21.82 23.60 8.01
N LYS A 207 20.97 22.62 8.33
CA LYS A 207 20.66 22.24 9.73
C LYS A 207 21.91 21.72 10.46
N LYS A 208 22.78 20.96 9.79
CA LYS A 208 24.06 20.51 10.36
C LYS A 208 25.02 21.67 10.61
N GLU A 209 25.15 22.61 9.68
CA GLU A 209 25.98 23.80 9.85
C GLU A 209 25.46 24.69 11.00
N ALA A 210 24.15 24.90 11.10
CA ALA A 210 23.54 25.66 12.18
C ALA A 210 23.79 25.01 13.56
N LYS A 211 23.66 23.68 13.67
CA LYS A 211 23.98 22.94 14.90
C LYS A 211 25.47 23.06 15.28
N ALA A 212 26.38 23.01 14.30
CA ALA A 212 27.81 23.17 14.53
C ALA A 212 28.13 24.57 15.10
N LYS A 213 27.55 25.64 14.52
CA LYS A 213 27.71 27.01 15.02
C LYS A 213 27.15 27.18 16.44
N LEU A 214 26.02 26.54 16.74
CA LEU A 214 25.43 26.59 18.09
C LEU A 214 26.32 25.91 19.13
N LEU A 215 26.90 24.75 18.79
CA LEU A 215 27.86 24.05 19.65
C LEU A 215 29.13 24.88 19.88
N GLU A 216 29.62 25.57 18.86
CA GLU A 216 30.78 26.47 18.99
C GLU A 216 30.48 27.64 19.95
N MET A 217 29.30 28.25 19.85
CA MET A 217 28.86 29.31 20.75
C MET A 217 28.73 28.81 22.20
N GLU A 218 28.16 27.62 22.42
CA GLU A 218 28.04 27.04 23.75
C GLU A 218 29.42 26.80 24.39
N ASN A 219 30.39 26.30 23.62
CA ASN A 219 31.76 26.10 24.08
C ASN A 219 32.45 27.43 24.45
N LYS A 220 32.24 28.49 23.66
CA LYS A 220 32.74 29.84 23.98
C LYS A 220 32.17 30.35 25.30
N ILE A 221 30.85 30.23 25.51
CA ILE A 221 30.19 30.64 26.76
C ILE A 221 30.77 29.86 27.95
N ARG A 222 30.92 28.54 27.81
CA ARG A 222 31.49 27.68 28.85
C ARG A 222 32.93 28.08 29.21
N GLN A 223 33.73 28.47 28.23
CA GLN A 223 35.10 28.97 28.42
C GLN A 223 35.12 30.33 29.14
N HIS A 224 34.16 31.22 28.88
CA HIS A 224 34.04 32.48 29.60
C HIS A 224 33.62 32.28 31.06
N LEU A 225 32.67 31.37 31.33
CA LEU A 225 32.24 31.03 32.68
C LEU A 225 33.37 30.43 33.52
N SER A 226 34.23 29.59 32.94
CA SER A 226 35.36 28.99 33.66
C SER A 226 36.45 30.02 34.01
N LYS A 227 36.63 31.05 33.18
CA LYS A 227 37.54 32.17 33.47
C LYS A 227 37.00 33.08 34.57
N SER A 228 35.68 33.31 34.63
CA SER A 228 35.04 34.15 35.65
C SER A 228 35.19 33.56 37.06
N LYS A 229 35.06 32.24 37.23
CA LYS A 229 35.20 31.55 38.53
C LYS A 229 36.59 31.63 39.18
N ARG A 230 37.62 32.09 38.47
CA ARG A 230 38.99 32.20 39.00
C ARG A 230 39.34 33.60 39.51
N ARG A 231 38.45 34.57 39.34
CA ARG A 231 38.56 35.92 39.92
C ARG A 231 37.68 36.01 41.15
#